data_AF-Q4V3P2-F1
#
_entry.id   AF-Q4V3P2-F1
#
_cell.length_a   1.000
_cell.length_b   1.000
_cell.length_c   1.000
_cell.angle_alpha   90.00
_cell.angle_beta   90.00
_cell.angle_gamma   90.00
#
_symmetry.space_group_name_H-M   'P 1'
#
loop_
_entity.id
_entity.type
_entity.pdbx_description
1 polymer ?
#
loop_
_entity_poly.entity_id
_entity_poly.type
_entity_poly.pdbx_seq_one_letter_code
_entity_poly.pdbx_strand_id
1 'polypeptide(L)'
;MGDGEGAGVAGMISFVQLPYNSDIRVTINVTGLPPGKHALHIHTFGDLSDGCKSTGGQFPNNFLGNVDTKDDGSISAVFQSIYLQLFGINGIVGRSIVIHSKAIDLNTALNAEVFSSSLQAMPNPLAYQNEENSLGPAIACGVISIMSTAASSSGMATAAPAPPAMENPEI
;
A
#
# COMPACT_ATOMS: atom_id res chain seq x y z
N MET A 1 -3.25 0.12 31.78
CA MET A 1 -2.74 -0.70 30.66
C MET A 1 -3.09 0.08 29.41
N GLY A 2 -2.15 0.84 28.87
CA GLY A 2 -2.33 1.63 27.66
C GLY A 2 -1.56 0.93 26.55
N ASP A 3 -2.30 0.42 25.58
CA ASP A 3 -1.78 -0.26 24.41
C ASP A 3 -0.95 0.71 23.57
N GLY A 4 0.18 0.22 23.04
CA GLY A 4 1.17 0.98 22.28
C GLY A 4 0.70 1.42 20.90
N GLU A 5 -0.36 2.22 20.83
CA GLU A 5 -0.56 3.14 19.73
C GLU A 5 0.56 4.18 19.80
N GLY A 6 1.42 4.22 18.78
CA GLY A 6 2.46 5.24 18.69
C GLY A 6 1.81 6.61 18.63
N ALA A 7 1.64 7.26 19.79
CA ALA A 7 1.11 8.61 19.91
C ALA A 7 2.03 9.56 19.11
N GLY A 8 1.66 9.81 17.85
CA GLY A 8 2.46 10.60 16.92
C GLY A 8 2.69 9.99 15.53
N VAL A 9 2.27 8.74 15.26
CA VAL A 9 2.36 8.20 13.89
C VAL A 9 1.30 8.86 13.01
N ALA A 10 1.74 9.49 11.92
CA ALA A 10 0.86 10.12 10.94
C ALA A 10 1.44 10.00 9.53
N GLY A 11 0.58 9.92 8.53
CA GLY A 11 1.03 9.79 7.14
C GLY A 11 -0.05 9.35 6.18
N MET A 12 0.39 9.07 4.94
CA MET A 12 -0.45 8.55 3.88
C MET A 12 0.30 7.47 3.10
N ILE A 13 -0.42 6.39 2.80
CA ILE A 13 -0.01 5.38 1.84
C ILE A 13 -1.00 5.43 0.67
N SER A 14 -0.51 5.74 -0.53
CA SER A 14 -1.33 5.80 -1.73
C SER A 14 -1.05 4.62 -2.66
N PHE A 15 -2.11 4.04 -3.19
CA PHE A 15 -2.08 2.95 -4.15
C PHE A 15 -2.65 3.45 -5.48
N VAL A 16 -1.88 3.35 -6.56
CA VAL A 16 -2.28 3.79 -7.90
C VAL A 16 -2.10 2.64 -8.87
N GLN A 17 -3.20 2.20 -9.49
CA GLN A 17 -3.12 1.21 -10.56
C GLN A 17 -2.53 1.85 -11.82
N LEU A 18 -1.46 1.25 -12.33
CA LEU A 18 -0.78 1.72 -13.53
C LEU A 18 -1.56 1.30 -14.79
N PRO A 19 -1.61 2.15 -15.84
CA PRO A 19 -2.53 1.97 -16.96
C PRO A 19 -2.19 0.81 -17.91
N TYR A 20 -0.96 0.28 -17.89
CA TYR A 20 -0.48 -0.66 -18.92
C TYR A 20 -0.30 -2.10 -18.47
N ASN A 21 -0.08 -2.34 -17.18
CA ASN A 21 0.25 -3.67 -16.65
C ASN A 21 -0.62 -4.08 -15.44
N SER A 22 -1.60 -3.26 -15.05
CA SER A 22 -2.41 -3.47 -13.82
C SER A 22 -1.61 -3.48 -12.51
N ASP A 23 -0.29 -3.25 -12.57
CA ASP A 23 0.56 -3.19 -11.39
C ASP A 23 0.19 -1.98 -10.54
N ILE A 24 0.36 -2.13 -9.23
CA ILE A 24 0.03 -1.08 -8.28
C ILE A 24 1.31 -0.36 -7.88
N ARG A 25 1.38 0.94 -8.17
CA ARG A 25 2.37 1.82 -7.55
C ARG A 25 1.93 2.12 -6.13
N VAL A 26 2.80 1.82 -5.17
CA VAL A 26 2.63 2.13 -3.76
C VAL A 26 3.56 3.28 -3.41
N THR A 27 3.03 4.33 -2.79
CA THR A 27 3.80 5.46 -2.29
C THR A 27 3.49 5.65 -0.81
N ILE A 28 4.53 5.67 0.02
CA ILE A 28 4.44 5.69 1.48
C ILE A 28 5.14 6.95 1.97
N ASN A 29 4.40 7.79 2.68
CA ASN A 29 4.92 8.94 3.41
C ASN A 29 4.36 8.91 4.83
N VAL A 30 5.16 8.45 5.79
CA VAL A 30 4.74 8.28 7.18
C VAL A 30 5.83 8.83 8.10
N THR A 31 5.42 9.43 9.21
CA THR A 31 6.31 9.98 10.26
C THR A 31 5.89 9.47 11.63
N GLY A 32 6.79 9.54 12.60
CA GLY A 32 6.53 9.18 14.00
C GLY A 32 6.69 7.69 14.31
N LEU A 33 7.26 6.92 13.38
CA LEU A 33 7.56 5.50 13.60
C LEU A 33 8.92 5.32 14.30
N PRO A 34 9.13 4.24 15.07
CA PRO A 34 10.45 3.89 15.58
C PRO A 34 11.45 3.65 14.43
N PRO A 35 12.73 4.07 14.54
CA PRO A 35 13.73 3.76 13.52
C PRO A 35 13.90 2.25 13.29
N GLY A 36 14.21 1.85 12.05
CA GLY A 36 14.44 0.47 11.65
C GLY A 36 13.39 -0.09 10.71
N LYS A 37 13.45 -1.41 10.49
CA LYS A 37 12.59 -2.11 9.52
C LYS A 37 11.29 -2.60 10.13
N HIS A 38 10.19 -2.36 9.41
CA HIS A 38 8.83 -2.71 9.81
C HIS A 38 8.12 -3.48 8.70
N ALA A 39 7.39 -4.52 9.05
CA ALA A 39 6.56 -5.27 8.12
C ALA A 39 5.28 -4.51 7.76
N LEU A 40 4.88 -4.61 6.50
CA LEU A 40 3.63 -4.05 5.98
C LEU A 40 2.68 -5.14 5.54
N HIS A 41 1.50 -5.19 6.15
CA HIS A 41 0.45 -6.13 5.79
C HIS A 41 -0.85 -5.44 5.42
N ILE A 42 -1.53 -6.01 4.43
CA ILE A 42 -2.96 -5.75 4.25
C ILE A 42 -3.68 -6.67 5.23
N HIS A 43 -4.52 -6.10 6.08
CA HIS A 43 -5.36 -6.84 7.01
C HIS A 43 -6.79 -6.95 6.47
N THR A 44 -7.51 -7.98 6.90
CA THR A 44 -8.78 -8.39 6.28
C THR A 44 -9.86 -7.33 6.40
N PHE A 45 -9.98 -6.66 7.54
CA PHE A 45 -11.07 -5.74 7.84
C PHE A 45 -10.62 -4.28 7.83
N GLY A 46 -11.41 -3.43 7.16
CA GLY A 46 -11.36 -1.97 7.27
C GLY A 46 -12.02 -1.47 8.56
N ASP A 47 -11.73 -2.09 9.70
CA ASP A 47 -12.34 -1.78 10.98
C ASP A 47 -11.28 -1.29 11.97
N LEU A 48 -11.44 -0.06 12.45
CA LEU A 48 -10.56 0.61 13.41
C LEU A 48 -11.28 0.90 14.74
N SER A 49 -12.40 0.21 15.03
CA SER A 49 -13.20 0.40 16.24
C SER A 49 -12.44 0.16 17.55
N ASP A 50 -11.45 -0.73 17.53
CA ASP A 50 -10.48 -0.99 18.61
C ASP A 50 -9.04 -0.80 18.08
N GLY A 51 -8.82 0.29 17.34
CA GLY A 51 -7.56 0.59 16.67
C GLY A 51 -7.15 -0.54 15.72
N CYS A 52 -5.86 -0.86 15.67
CA CYS A 52 -5.34 -1.91 14.78
C CYS A 52 -5.70 -3.33 15.23
N LYS A 53 -6.34 -3.52 16.39
CA LYS A 53 -6.76 -4.86 16.83
C LYS A 53 -7.99 -5.35 16.07
N SER A 54 -8.87 -4.43 15.66
CA SER A 54 -10.09 -4.76 14.90
C SER A 54 -9.85 -5.06 13.42
N THR A 55 -8.63 -4.86 12.89
CA THR A 55 -8.35 -5.09 11.47
C THR A 55 -8.29 -6.58 11.10
N GLY A 56 -8.26 -7.47 12.09
CA GLY A 56 -8.22 -8.92 11.90
C GLY A 56 -6.81 -9.43 11.65
N GLY A 57 -6.67 -10.40 10.75
CA GLY A 57 -5.37 -10.93 10.33
C GLY A 57 -5.02 -10.55 8.89
N GLN A 58 -3.80 -10.89 8.49
CA GLN A 58 -3.30 -10.68 7.13
C GLN A 58 -4.28 -11.21 6.07
N PHE A 59 -4.62 -10.35 5.12
CA PHE A 59 -5.42 -10.66 3.95
C PHE A 59 -4.56 -11.46 2.97
N PRO A 60 -4.99 -12.67 2.55
CA PRO A 60 -4.18 -13.56 1.72
C PRO A 60 -3.86 -12.98 0.35
N ASN A 61 -2.89 -13.58 -0.33
CA ASN A 61 -2.50 -13.29 -1.72
C ASN A 61 -1.98 -11.87 -1.97
N ASN A 62 -1.52 -11.19 -0.93
CA ASN A 62 -0.94 -9.85 -1.02
C ASN A 62 0.40 -9.83 -0.26
N PHE A 63 1.40 -9.17 -0.85
CA PHE A 63 2.70 -9.01 -0.21
C PHE A 63 3.28 -7.63 -0.52
N LEU A 64 3.70 -6.93 0.54
CA LEU A 64 4.33 -5.60 0.48
C LEU A 64 5.78 -5.62 0.97
N GLY A 65 6.12 -6.57 1.85
CA GLY A 65 7.45 -6.70 2.42
C GLY A 65 7.70 -5.73 3.58
N ASN A 66 8.95 -5.30 3.68
CA ASN A 66 9.42 -4.42 4.75
C ASN A 66 9.61 -2.99 4.23
N VAL A 67 9.34 -2.02 5.10
CA VAL A 67 9.77 -0.62 4.95
C VAL A 67 10.82 -0.27 5.98
N ASP A 68 11.69 0.67 5.61
CA ASP A 68 12.74 1.18 6.48
C ASP A 68 12.39 2.58 6.99
N THR A 69 12.33 2.72 8.30
CA THR A 69 12.13 4.00 8.99
C THR A 69 13.48 4.58 9.36
N LYS A 70 13.73 5.81 8.91
CA LYS A 70 14.96 6.55 9.21
C LYS A 70 15.04 6.93 10.69
N ASP A 71 16.21 7.40 11.10
CA ASP A 71 16.48 7.84 12.48
C ASP A 71 15.57 9.00 12.95
N ASP A 72 15.05 9.80 12.02
CA ASP A 72 14.09 10.88 12.30
C ASP A 72 12.63 10.39 12.43
N GLY A 73 12.41 9.08 12.35
CA GLY A 73 11.10 8.44 12.42
C GLY A 73 10.26 8.57 11.14
N SER A 74 10.87 8.95 10.01
CA SER A 74 10.20 9.08 8.72
C SER A 74 10.41 7.91 7.76
N ILE A 75 9.40 7.63 6.96
CA ILE A 75 9.42 6.76 5.79
C ILE A 75 9.03 7.60 4.56
N SER A 76 9.83 7.52 3.50
CA SER A 76 9.52 8.04 2.17
C SER A 76 9.93 6.98 1.16
N ALA A 77 8.98 6.17 0.70
CA ALA A 77 9.23 5.04 -0.19
C ALA A 77 8.25 5.00 -1.36
N VAL A 78 8.74 4.55 -2.52
CA VAL A 78 7.92 4.29 -3.71
C VAL A 78 8.36 2.98 -4.32
N PHE A 79 7.42 2.07 -4.56
CA PHE A 79 7.68 0.81 -5.24
C PHE A 79 6.45 0.36 -6.06
N GLN A 80 6.65 -0.67 -6.87
CA GLN A 80 5.61 -1.28 -7.69
C GLN A 80 5.36 -2.70 -7.19
N SER A 81 4.08 -3.06 -7.02
CA SER A 81 3.67 -4.40 -6.63
C SER A 81 2.81 -5.03 -7.72
N ILE A 82 3.22 -6.22 -8.14
CA ILE A 82 2.46 -7.12 -9.03
C ILE A 82 1.49 -8.02 -8.25
N TYR A 83 1.57 -7.99 -6.92
CA TYR A 83 0.79 -8.87 -6.03
C TYR A 83 -0.46 -8.20 -5.45
N LEU A 84 -0.71 -6.93 -5.79
CA LEU A 84 -1.86 -6.19 -5.30
C LEU A 84 -2.93 -6.07 -6.38
N GLN A 85 -4.19 -6.08 -5.94
CA GLN A 85 -5.34 -5.70 -6.75
C GLN A 85 -6.15 -4.66 -5.98
N LEU A 86 -6.57 -3.56 -6.63
CA LEU A 86 -7.43 -2.58 -5.96
C LEU A 86 -8.85 -3.13 -5.75
N PHE A 87 -9.35 -3.87 -6.74
CA PHE A 87 -10.72 -4.35 -6.82
C PHE A 87 -10.78 -5.85 -7.11
N GLY A 88 -11.97 -6.44 -6.98
CA GLY A 88 -12.21 -7.87 -7.21
C GLY A 88 -12.09 -8.69 -5.92
N ILE A 89 -12.04 -10.03 -6.06
CA ILE A 89 -12.05 -10.96 -4.92
C ILE A 89 -10.81 -10.82 -4.03
N ASN A 90 -9.67 -10.45 -4.62
CA ASN A 90 -8.43 -10.13 -3.91
C ASN A 90 -8.21 -8.60 -3.78
N GLY A 91 -9.27 -7.81 -3.95
CA GLY A 91 -9.21 -6.36 -3.85
C GLY A 91 -8.88 -5.86 -2.44
N ILE A 92 -8.02 -4.84 -2.36
CA ILE A 92 -7.58 -4.23 -1.08
C ILE A 92 -8.40 -3.00 -0.67
N VAL A 93 -9.22 -2.43 -1.55
CA VAL A 93 -10.10 -1.31 -1.19
C VAL A 93 -11.13 -1.77 -0.15
N GLY A 94 -11.31 -0.97 0.91
CA GLY A 94 -12.16 -1.28 2.06
C GLY A 94 -11.49 -2.16 3.13
N ARG A 95 -10.22 -2.52 2.94
CA ARG A 95 -9.38 -3.24 3.91
C ARG A 95 -8.47 -2.28 4.65
N SER A 96 -7.65 -2.80 5.57
CA SER A 96 -6.67 -1.99 6.29
C SER A 96 -5.26 -2.28 5.83
N ILE A 97 -4.41 -1.25 5.79
CA ILE A 97 -2.96 -1.40 5.78
C ILE A 97 -2.46 -1.32 7.22
N VAL A 98 -1.52 -2.18 7.60
CA VAL A 98 -0.97 -2.29 8.95
C VAL A 98 0.56 -2.29 8.88
N ILE A 99 1.19 -1.55 9.79
CA ILE A 99 2.63 -1.50 10.02
C ILE A 99 2.89 -2.20 11.35
N HIS A 100 3.73 -3.23 11.35
CA HIS A 100 4.13 -3.95 12.56
C HIS A 100 5.45 -3.42 13.13
N SER A 101 5.66 -3.63 14.44
CA SER A 101 6.88 -3.21 15.14
C SER A 101 8.17 -3.92 14.72
N LYS A 102 8.09 -5.05 14.02
CA LYS A 102 9.25 -5.80 13.52
C LYS A 102 9.12 -6.07 12.03
N ALA A 103 10.27 -6.37 11.43
CA ALA A 103 10.37 -6.77 10.04
C ALA A 103 9.96 -8.23 9.82
N ILE A 104 9.47 -8.52 8.62
CA ILE A 104 9.38 -9.88 8.06
C ILE A 104 10.81 -10.40 7.94
N ASP A 105 11.11 -11.51 8.60
CA ASP A 105 12.36 -12.21 8.35
C ASP A 105 12.27 -12.90 7.00
N LEU A 106 12.92 -12.35 5.97
CA LEU A 106 12.88 -12.90 4.62
C LEU A 106 13.51 -14.29 4.52
N ASN A 107 14.45 -14.65 5.42
CA ASN A 107 14.94 -16.03 5.47
C ASN A 107 13.83 -16.99 5.93
N THR A 108 12.88 -16.47 6.71
CA THR A 108 11.73 -17.19 7.26
C THR A 108 10.53 -17.15 6.31
N ALA A 109 10.32 -16.03 5.63
CA ALA A 109 9.35 -15.93 4.55
C ALA A 109 9.72 -16.85 3.37
N LEU A 110 11.02 -17.06 3.10
CA LEU A 110 11.49 -17.99 2.07
C LEU A 110 11.53 -19.46 2.53
N ASN A 111 11.59 -19.72 3.84
CA ASN A 111 11.60 -21.08 4.40
C ASN A 111 10.20 -21.58 4.81
N ALA A 112 9.22 -20.69 4.99
CA ALA A 112 7.82 -20.97 4.77
C ALA A 112 7.65 -21.09 3.23
N GLU A 113 7.37 -22.28 2.73
CA GLU A 113 7.45 -22.66 1.31
C GLU A 113 6.48 -21.93 0.32
N VAL A 114 6.23 -20.63 0.45
CA VAL A 114 5.08 -19.99 -0.22
C VAL A 114 5.24 -18.51 -0.61
N PHE A 115 6.36 -18.15 -1.24
CA PHE A 115 6.36 -16.99 -2.14
C PHE A 115 6.69 -17.34 -3.60
N SER A 116 7.19 -18.54 -3.87
CA SER A 116 7.72 -18.91 -5.20
C SER A 116 6.87 -19.92 -5.99
N SER A 117 5.90 -20.58 -5.36
CA SER A 117 4.92 -21.46 -6.05
C SER A 117 3.70 -20.67 -6.52
N SER A 118 3.96 -19.53 -7.19
CA SER A 118 3.17 -18.96 -8.28
C SER A 118 1.64 -18.96 -8.12
N LEU A 119 1.05 -17.81 -7.80
CA LEU A 119 -0.37 -17.51 -8.09
C LEU A 119 -1.44 -18.44 -7.45
N GLN A 120 -1.06 -19.37 -6.59
CA GLN A 120 -2.00 -20.24 -5.90
C GLN A 120 -2.13 -19.75 -4.48
N ALA A 121 -3.38 -19.43 -4.11
CA ALA A 121 -3.71 -19.03 -2.77
C ALA A 121 -3.09 -20.02 -1.78
N MET A 122 -2.18 -19.51 -0.95
CA MET A 122 -1.65 -20.18 0.23
C MET A 122 -2.77 -21.02 0.88
N PRO A 123 -2.77 -22.36 0.76
CA PRO A 123 -3.86 -23.18 1.29
C PRO A 123 -3.79 -23.30 2.81
N ASN A 124 -2.74 -22.74 3.44
CA ASN A 124 -2.48 -22.90 4.84
C ASN A 124 -2.59 -21.55 5.59
N PRO A 125 -3.78 -21.20 6.11
CA PRO A 125 -3.97 -20.05 6.98
C PRO A 125 -2.98 -19.97 8.15
N LEU A 126 -2.46 -21.11 8.63
CA LEU A 126 -1.49 -21.13 9.73
C LEU A 126 -0.16 -20.47 9.36
N ALA A 127 0.27 -20.51 8.09
CA ALA A 127 1.53 -19.89 7.68
C ALA A 127 1.48 -18.36 7.83
N TYR A 128 0.41 -17.72 7.35
CA TYR A 128 0.19 -16.28 7.52
C TYR A 128 0.09 -15.91 9.00
N GLN A 129 -0.65 -16.69 9.80
CA GLN A 129 -0.80 -16.41 11.23
C GLN A 129 0.52 -16.55 11.99
N ASN A 130 1.35 -17.54 11.64
CA ASN A 130 2.65 -17.73 12.28
C ASN A 130 3.60 -16.59 11.95
N GLU A 131 3.61 -16.13 10.70
CA GLU A 131 4.39 -14.95 10.30
C GLU A 131 3.92 -13.72 11.06
N GLU A 132 2.63 -13.39 10.99
CA GLU A 132 2.00 -12.25 11.68
C GLU A 132 2.33 -12.22 13.18
N ASN A 133 2.23 -13.36 13.86
CA ASN A 133 2.54 -13.48 15.29
C ASN A 133 4.02 -13.20 15.60
N SER A 134 4.92 -13.37 14.64
CA SER A 134 6.35 -13.10 14.81
C SER A 134 6.71 -11.61 14.68
N LEU A 135 5.86 -10.81 14.00
CA LEU A 135 6.10 -9.40 13.69
C LEU A 135 5.86 -8.45 14.87
N GLY A 136 5.31 -8.96 15.97
CA GLY A 136 4.96 -8.16 17.13
C GLY A 136 3.72 -7.29 16.89
N PRO A 137 3.39 -6.38 17.84
CA PRO A 137 2.19 -5.58 17.75
C PRO A 137 2.18 -4.69 16.50
N ALA A 138 0.97 -4.44 15.99
CA ALA A 138 0.70 -3.36 15.06
C ALA A 138 0.99 -2.01 15.74
N ILE A 139 1.76 -1.17 15.08
CA ILE A 139 2.16 0.17 15.56
C ILE A 139 1.48 1.31 14.80
N ALA A 140 0.91 1.02 13.63
CA ALA A 140 0.07 1.92 12.87
C ALA A 140 -0.84 1.16 11.92
N CYS A 141 -2.00 1.70 11.61
CA CYS A 141 -2.92 1.15 10.64
C CYS A 141 -3.81 2.24 10.02
N GLY A 142 -4.41 1.94 8.88
CA GLY A 142 -5.36 2.83 8.23
C GLY A 142 -6.23 2.10 7.21
N VAL A 143 -7.46 2.58 7.01
CA VAL A 143 -8.38 2.01 6.03
C VAL A 143 -8.03 2.48 4.62
N ILE A 144 -7.92 1.54 3.70
CA ILE A 144 -7.66 1.79 2.28
C ILE A 144 -8.98 2.20 1.62
N SER A 145 -9.10 3.49 1.32
CA SER A 145 -10.30 4.07 0.73
C SER A 145 -10.03 4.67 -0.64
N ILE A 146 -11.07 4.79 -1.47
CA ILE A 146 -10.96 5.50 -2.75
C ILE A 146 -10.90 6.99 -2.45
N MET A 147 -9.79 7.62 -2.83
CA MET A 147 -9.69 9.07 -2.80
C MET A 147 -10.21 9.62 -4.12
N SER A 148 -11.30 10.38 -4.09
CA SER A 148 -11.71 11.15 -5.27
C SER A 148 -10.63 12.19 -5.54
N THR A 149 -10.01 12.13 -6.72
CA THR A 149 -9.29 13.27 -7.25
C THR A 149 -10.33 14.35 -7.52
N ALA A 150 -10.63 15.20 -6.54
CA ALA A 150 -11.18 16.51 -6.85
C ALA A 150 -10.27 17.08 -7.95
N ALA A 151 -10.87 17.34 -9.12
CA ALA A 151 -10.18 17.63 -10.36
C ALA A 151 -8.96 18.50 -10.11
N SER A 152 -7.80 18.08 -10.61
CA SER A 152 -6.63 18.95 -10.76
C SER A 152 -7.11 20.26 -11.40
N SER A 153 -7.24 21.30 -10.59
CA SER A 153 -7.76 22.58 -11.04
C SER A 153 -6.74 23.21 -11.97
N SER A 154 -7.06 23.19 -13.26
CA SER A 154 -6.85 24.28 -14.23
C SER A 154 -5.52 25.04 -14.16
N GLY A 155 -4.58 24.66 -15.02
CA GLY A 155 -3.54 25.54 -15.57
C GLY A 155 -3.85 25.86 -17.03
N MET A 156 -4.49 27.01 -17.24
CA MET A 156 -4.60 27.88 -18.42
C MET A 156 -4.22 27.35 -19.83
N ALA A 157 -5.15 27.53 -20.76
CA ALA A 157 -4.99 27.35 -22.20
C ALA A 157 -3.90 28.22 -22.83
N THR A 158 -3.25 27.69 -23.87
CA THR A 158 -2.87 28.47 -25.04
C THR A 158 -3.39 27.75 -26.28
N ALA A 159 -4.40 28.35 -26.92
CA ALA A 159 -4.89 27.92 -28.22
C ALA A 159 -3.76 27.98 -29.25
N ALA A 160 -3.57 26.90 -30.02
CA ALA A 160 -2.69 26.91 -31.19
C ALA A 160 -3.24 27.89 -32.24
N PRO A 161 -2.40 28.69 -32.92
CA PRO A 161 -2.86 29.55 -34.00
C PRO A 161 -3.36 28.70 -35.18
N ALA A 162 -4.46 29.13 -35.79
CA ALA A 162 -5.05 28.51 -36.97
C ALA A 162 -4.06 28.50 -38.16
N PRO A 163 -4.07 27.46 -39.02
CA PRO A 163 -3.25 27.44 -40.22
C PRO A 163 -3.73 28.51 -41.22
N PRO A 164 -2.83 29.13 -42.01
CA PRO A 164 -3.21 30.10 -43.02
C PRO A 164 -4.07 29.47 -44.12
N ALA A 165 -5.08 30.22 -44.57
CA ALA A 165 -5.91 29.84 -45.70
C ALA A 165 -5.06 29.75 -46.97
N MET A 166 -5.17 28.63 -47.70
CA MET A 166 -4.65 28.53 -49.05
C MET A 166 -5.46 29.44 -49.96
N GLU A 167 -4.84 30.54 -50.39
CA GLU A 167 -5.35 31.37 -51.48
C GLU A 167 -5.19 30.57 -52.77
N ASN A 168 -6.33 30.22 -53.38
CA ASN A 168 -6.40 29.57 -54.67
C ASN A 168 -6.20 30.65 -55.75
N PRO A 169 -5.16 30.61 -56.59
CA PRO A 169 -5.07 31.53 -57.70
C PRO A 169 -6.11 31.13 -58.76
N GLU A 170 -7.06 32.03 -59.00
CA GLU A 170 -7.86 31.99 -60.22
C GLU A 170 -6.97 32.29 -61.44
N ILE A 171 -7.27 31.57 -62.53
CA ILE A 171 -6.81 31.71 -63.94
C ILE A 171 -5.56 30.92 -64.31
#